data_AF-A0A838FN44-F1
#
_entry.id   AF-A0A838FN44-F1
#
_cell.length_a   1.000
_cell.length_b   1.000
_cell.length_c   1.000
_cell.angle_alpha   90.00
_cell.angle_beta   90.00
_cell.angle_gamma   90.00
#
_symmetry.space_group_name_H-M   'P 1'
#
loop_
_entity.id
_entity.type
_entity.pdbx_description
1 polymer ?
#
loop_
_entity_poly.entity_id
_entity_poly.type
_entity_poly.pdbx_seq_one_letter_code
_entity_poly.pdbx_strand_id
1 'polypeptide(L)'
;MHLNPAITRGANFVAGSHLSPRRTAPAARPVAASSPEAVAEIHAYIAARDLALAEAEGQPTNATLTRAAIANELVENCTRPARFSYRAQSLPVAEASREQSRCEAVKARLAQLRHRAAYGQHRFECAAAA
;
A
#
# COMPACT_ATOMS: atom_id res chain seq x y z
N MET A 1 -19.54 -35.43 -75.00
CA MET A 1 -18.61 -34.78 -75.96
C MET A 1 -19.20 -33.45 -76.37
N HIS A 2 -18.36 -32.42 -76.49
CA HIS A 2 -18.64 -31.02 -76.91
C HIS A 2 -19.40 -30.22 -75.83
N LEU A 3 -18.94 -29.05 -75.33
CA LEU A 3 -18.15 -27.97 -75.94
C LEU A 3 -17.19 -27.28 -74.94
N ASN A 4 -16.06 -26.81 -75.48
CA ASN A 4 -15.06 -25.84 -74.97
C ASN A 4 -15.67 -24.39 -74.91
N PRO A 5 -14.95 -23.25 -74.64
CA PRO A 5 -13.63 -22.98 -74.04
C PRO A 5 -13.53 -21.68 -73.17
N ALA A 6 -12.33 -21.46 -72.59
CA ALA A 6 -11.58 -20.20 -72.42
C ALA A 6 -12.20 -18.96 -71.75
N ILE A 7 -11.57 -18.49 -70.66
CA ILE A 7 -11.08 -17.09 -70.57
C ILE A 7 -9.68 -17.05 -69.94
N THR A 8 -8.84 -16.31 -70.65
CA THR A 8 -7.42 -16.01 -70.58
C THR A 8 -6.93 -15.15 -69.39
N ARG A 9 -5.63 -15.36 -69.09
CA ARG A 9 -4.57 -14.38 -68.73
C ARG A 9 -4.68 -13.60 -67.42
N GLY A 10 -3.61 -13.71 -66.63
CA GLY A 10 -3.23 -12.69 -65.66
C GLY A 10 -2.17 -13.20 -64.70
N ALA A 11 -0.93 -13.31 -65.16
CA ALA A 11 0.22 -13.42 -64.27
C ALA A 11 0.26 -12.19 -63.35
N ASN A 12 0.47 -12.40 -62.05
CA ASN A 12 1.30 -11.51 -61.24
C ASN A 12 1.93 -12.30 -60.09
N PHE A 13 3.24 -12.35 -60.16
CA PHE A 13 4.19 -12.90 -59.20
C PHE A 13 4.60 -11.78 -58.22
N VAL A 14 4.94 -12.18 -56.98
CA VAL A 14 5.63 -11.44 -55.89
C VAL A 14 4.80 -10.45 -55.06
N ALA A 15 4.62 -10.74 -53.76
CA ALA A 15 5.47 -10.16 -52.71
C ALA A 15 4.98 -10.48 -51.28
N GLY A 16 5.80 -11.23 -50.54
CA GLY A 16 6.06 -11.03 -49.11
C GLY A 16 4.90 -11.00 -48.13
N SER A 17 4.50 -12.16 -47.61
CA SER A 17 3.81 -12.23 -46.31
C SER A 17 4.80 -11.90 -45.20
N HIS A 18 4.88 -10.63 -44.80
CA HIS A 18 5.58 -10.21 -43.59
C HIS A 18 4.80 -10.71 -42.37
N LEU A 19 5.01 -11.97 -41.98
CA LEU A 19 4.61 -12.45 -40.67
C LEU A 19 5.46 -11.68 -39.65
N SER A 20 4.88 -10.60 -39.10
CA SER A 20 5.46 -9.88 -37.97
C SER A 20 5.82 -10.87 -36.87
N PRO A 21 7.07 -10.90 -36.37
CA PRO A 21 7.40 -11.74 -35.25
C PRO A 21 6.61 -11.27 -34.05
N ARG A 22 5.74 -12.15 -33.54
CA ARG A 22 5.01 -11.99 -32.28
C ARG A 22 6.05 -11.64 -31.22
N ARG A 23 6.09 -10.36 -30.79
CA ARG A 23 6.92 -9.90 -29.66
C ARG A 23 6.53 -10.76 -28.48
N THR A 24 7.33 -11.78 -28.18
CA THR A 24 7.28 -12.49 -26.91
C THR A 24 7.50 -11.45 -25.84
N ALA A 25 6.47 -11.22 -25.01
CA ALA A 25 6.62 -10.39 -23.84
C ALA A 25 7.86 -10.89 -23.05
N PRO A 26 8.77 -10.00 -22.63
CA PRO A 26 9.90 -10.43 -21.83
C PRO A 26 9.36 -11.19 -20.62
N ALA A 27 9.91 -12.38 -20.36
CA ALA A 27 9.59 -13.18 -19.19
C ALA A 27 9.62 -12.27 -17.96
N ALA A 28 8.51 -12.23 -17.22
CA ALA A 28 8.39 -11.41 -16.02
C ALA A 28 9.58 -11.73 -15.11
N ARG A 29 10.48 -10.75 -14.95
CA ARG A 29 11.64 -10.86 -14.08
C ARG A 29 11.11 -11.22 -12.68
N PRO A 30 11.63 -12.27 -12.02
CA PRO A 30 11.11 -12.69 -10.74
C PRO A 30 11.13 -11.49 -9.79
N VAL A 31 9.98 -11.20 -9.21
CA VAL A 31 9.85 -10.18 -8.17
C VAL A 31 10.76 -10.63 -7.04
N ALA A 32 11.79 -9.84 -6.74
CA ALA A 32 12.69 -10.13 -5.62
C ALA A 32 11.83 -10.31 -4.35
N ALA A 33 11.99 -11.45 -3.68
CA ALA A 33 11.33 -11.72 -2.42
C ALA A 33 11.71 -10.64 -1.39
N SER A 34 10.79 -10.34 -0.46
CA SER A 34 11.08 -9.36 0.59
C SER A 34 12.28 -9.79 1.44
N SER A 35 13.19 -8.86 1.71
CA SER A 35 14.29 -9.04 2.66
C SER A 35 13.69 -9.30 4.05
N PRO A 36 14.10 -10.38 4.73
CA PRO A 36 13.59 -10.71 6.05
C PRO A 36 13.95 -9.63 7.08
N GLU A 37 15.10 -8.96 6.93
CA GLU A 37 15.53 -7.86 7.79
C GLU A 37 14.60 -6.66 7.66
N ALA A 38 14.25 -6.26 6.43
CA ALA A 38 13.33 -5.14 6.19
C ALA A 38 11.91 -5.45 6.71
N VAL A 39 11.45 -6.69 6.56
CA VAL A 39 10.16 -7.13 7.10
C VAL A 39 10.17 -7.07 8.62
N ALA A 40 11.22 -7.58 9.27
CA ALA A 40 11.37 -7.55 10.73
C ALA A 40 11.42 -6.10 11.26
N GLU A 41 12.09 -5.20 10.54
CA GLU A 41 12.13 -3.77 10.88
C GLU A 41 10.73 -3.14 10.83
N ILE A 42 9.95 -3.39 9.77
CA ILE A 42 8.58 -2.88 9.68
C ILE A 42 7.71 -3.46 10.81
N HIS A 43 7.87 -4.73 11.15
CA HIS A 43 7.18 -5.34 12.29
C HIS A 43 7.56 -4.69 13.63
N ALA A 44 8.82 -4.30 13.82
CA ALA A 44 9.24 -3.56 14.99
C ALA A 44 8.55 -2.19 15.09
N TYR A 45 8.40 -1.47 13.97
CA TYR A 45 7.65 -0.21 13.93
C TYR A 45 6.17 -0.39 14.25
N ILE A 46 5.54 -1.47 13.76
CA ILE A 46 4.16 -1.82 14.11
C ILE A 46 4.03 -2.05 15.62
N ALA A 47 4.93 -2.82 16.22
CA ALA A 47 4.94 -3.06 17.67
C ALA A 47 5.15 -1.76 18.48
N ALA A 48 6.05 -0.88 18.03
CA ALA A 48 6.30 0.41 18.66
C ALA A 48 5.06 1.32 18.64
N ARG A 49 4.33 1.34 17.51
CA ARG A 49 3.05 2.06 17.43
C ARG A 49 2.02 1.48 18.39
N ASP A 50 1.88 0.16 18.45
CA ASP A 50 0.90 -0.50 19.32
C ASP A 50 1.17 -0.19 20.80
N LEU A 51 2.44 -0.15 21.20
CA LEU A 51 2.85 0.32 22.53
C LEU A 51 2.50 1.80 22.76
N ALA A 52 2.83 2.68 21.82
CA ALA A 52 2.53 4.11 21.94
C ALA A 52 1.02 4.39 22.01
N LEU A 53 0.20 3.61 21.29
CA LEU A 53 -1.25 3.69 21.38
C LEU A 53 -1.75 3.25 22.77
N ALA A 54 -1.25 2.14 23.30
CA ALA A 54 -1.62 1.67 24.63
C ALA A 54 -1.25 2.70 25.73
N GLU A 55 -0.09 3.35 25.62
CA GLU A 55 0.31 4.46 26.49
C GLU A 55 -0.71 5.62 26.42
N ALA A 56 -1.09 6.02 25.20
CA ALA A 56 -2.06 7.09 24.99
C ALA A 56 -3.47 6.75 25.49
N GLU A 57 -3.88 5.48 25.41
CA GLU A 57 -5.15 5.01 25.94
C GLU A 57 -5.18 4.99 27.47
N GLY A 58 -4.08 4.62 28.11
CA GLY A 58 -3.94 4.65 29.56
C GLY A 58 -3.86 6.07 30.11
N GLN A 59 -3.14 6.97 29.42
CA GLN A 59 -2.92 8.34 29.87
C GLN A 59 -2.94 9.32 28.68
N PRO A 60 -4.13 9.84 28.28
CA PRO A 60 -4.30 10.64 27.07
C PRO A 60 -3.85 12.09 27.29
N THR A 61 -2.54 12.30 27.34
CA THR A 61 -1.90 13.62 27.38
C THR A 61 -1.54 14.05 25.96
N ASN A 62 -1.25 15.35 25.75
CA ASN A 62 -0.80 15.82 24.44
C ASN A 62 0.46 15.07 23.96
N ALA A 63 1.40 14.78 24.87
CA ALA A 63 2.65 14.10 24.55
C ALA A 63 2.42 12.64 24.09
N THR A 64 1.60 11.87 24.82
CA THR A 64 1.33 10.46 24.48
C THR A 64 0.50 10.35 23.20
N LEU A 65 -0.49 11.24 23.01
CA LEU A 65 -1.30 11.30 21.78
C LEU A 65 -0.47 11.68 20.55
N THR A 66 0.48 12.60 20.71
CA THR A 66 1.39 13.00 19.62
C THR A 66 2.37 11.88 19.28
N ARG A 67 2.95 11.22 20.27
CA ARG A 67 3.83 10.06 20.07
C ARG A 67 3.12 8.95 19.30
N ALA A 68 1.91 8.59 19.72
CA ALA A 68 1.12 7.56 19.04
C ALA A 68 0.77 7.96 17.60
N ALA A 69 0.48 9.24 17.35
CA ALA A 69 0.22 9.75 15.99
C ALA A 69 1.47 9.62 15.09
N ILE A 70 2.64 10.04 15.57
CA ILE A 70 3.90 9.94 14.82
C ILE A 70 4.25 8.48 14.51
N ALA A 71 4.13 7.61 15.50
CA ALA A 71 4.39 6.18 15.31
C ALA A 71 3.42 5.57 14.27
N ASN A 72 2.17 6.00 14.26
CA ASN A 72 1.18 5.56 13.27
C ASN A 72 1.49 6.07 11.87
N GLU A 73 1.88 7.33 11.72
CA GLU A 73 2.30 7.91 10.44
C GLU A 73 3.54 7.20 9.86
N LEU A 74 4.49 6.81 10.71
CA LEU A 74 5.64 6.02 10.29
C LEU A 74 5.20 4.68 9.70
N VAL A 75 4.35 3.92 10.39
CA VAL A 75 3.84 2.63 9.92
C VAL A 75 3.01 2.79 8.64
N GLU A 76 2.18 3.83 8.56
CA GLU A 76 1.43 4.14 7.34
C GLU A 76 2.35 4.39 6.15
N ASN A 77 3.45 5.12 6.34
CA ASN A 77 4.44 5.35 5.29
C ASN A 77 5.16 4.06 4.87
N CYS A 78 5.52 3.19 5.83
CA CYS A 78 6.15 1.90 5.56
C CYS A 78 5.22 0.91 4.84
N THR A 79 3.90 1.08 4.96
CA THR A 79 2.89 0.18 4.37
C THR A 79 2.34 0.69 3.04
N ARG A 80 2.75 1.87 2.57
CA ARG A 80 2.41 2.35 1.23
C ARG A 80 3.00 1.45 0.15
N PRO A 81 2.37 1.35 -1.03
CA PRO A 81 2.92 0.59 -2.14
C PRO A 81 4.36 1.00 -2.46
N ALA A 82 5.29 0.06 -2.34
CA ALA A 82 6.69 0.35 -2.61
C ALA A 82 6.93 0.64 -4.09
N ARG A 83 7.84 1.58 -4.36
CA ARG A 83 8.38 1.78 -5.70
C ARG A 83 9.11 0.52 -6.15
N PHE A 84 9.23 0.31 -7.46
CA PHE A 84 9.84 -0.89 -8.04
C PHE A 84 11.21 -1.24 -7.43
N SER A 85 12.05 -0.23 -7.16
CA SER A 85 13.38 -0.39 -6.55
C SER A 85 13.38 -0.88 -5.10
N TYR A 86 12.28 -0.71 -4.37
CA TYR A 86 12.15 -1.03 -2.94
C TYR A 86 11.13 -2.14 -2.68
N ARG A 87 10.69 -2.86 -3.72
CA ARG A 87 9.67 -3.92 -3.58
C ARG A 87 10.11 -5.08 -2.68
N ALA A 88 11.42 -5.31 -2.59
CA ALA A 88 12.00 -6.27 -1.66
C ALA A 88 12.10 -5.72 -0.22
N GLN A 89 11.80 -4.45 0.04
CA GLN A 89 11.85 -3.83 1.36
C GLN A 89 10.45 -3.44 1.86
N SER A 90 9.42 -4.13 1.35
CA SER A 90 8.03 -3.90 1.73
C SER A 90 7.38 -5.16 2.25
N LEU A 91 6.36 -4.98 3.09
CA LEU A 91 5.49 -6.07 3.50
C LEU A 91 4.77 -6.70 2.29
N PRO A 92 4.40 -7.99 2.38
CA PRO A 92 3.47 -8.60 1.44
C PRO A 92 2.19 -7.77 1.31
N VAL A 93 1.66 -7.65 0.09
CA VAL A 93 0.52 -6.77 -0.23
C VAL A 93 -0.67 -7.00 0.72
N ALA A 94 -1.02 -8.25 0.98
CA ALA A 94 -2.14 -8.58 1.87
C ALA A 94 -1.92 -8.08 3.30
N GLU A 95 -0.68 -8.09 3.78
CA GLU A 95 -0.33 -7.61 5.11
C GLU A 95 -0.27 -6.08 5.16
N ALA A 96 0.34 -5.45 4.16
CA ALA A 96 0.36 -4.00 4.00
C ALA A 96 -1.07 -3.41 3.98
N SER A 97 -2.00 -4.04 3.24
CA SER A 97 -3.41 -3.60 3.20
C SER A 97 -4.12 -3.73 4.55
N ARG A 98 -3.90 -4.83 5.28
CA ARG A 98 -4.44 -4.97 6.65
C ARG A 98 -3.90 -3.87 7.56
N GLU A 99 -2.61 -3.59 7.44
CA GLU A 99 -1.96 -2.60 8.29
C GLU A 99 -2.41 -1.16 7.97
N GLN A 100 -2.69 -0.84 6.71
CA GLN A 100 -3.32 0.42 6.34
C GLN A 100 -4.70 0.60 6.99
N SER A 101 -5.54 -0.45 7.00
CA SER A 101 -6.83 -0.40 7.70
C SER A 101 -6.66 -0.20 9.20
N ARG A 102 -5.64 -0.82 9.81
CA ARG A 102 -5.30 -0.58 11.22
C ARG A 102 -4.86 0.87 11.45
N CYS A 103 -4.03 1.45 10.57
CA CYS A 103 -3.61 2.84 10.69
C CYS A 103 -4.80 3.81 10.70
N GLU A 104 -5.81 3.58 9.88
CA GLU A 104 -7.04 4.38 9.89
C GLU A 104 -7.85 4.21 11.19
N ALA A 105 -7.95 2.98 11.70
CA ALA A 105 -8.59 2.73 12.99
C ALA A 105 -7.85 3.44 14.14
N VAL A 106 -6.51 3.45 14.13
CA VAL A 106 -5.69 4.17 15.11
C VAL A 106 -5.91 5.68 15.01
N LYS A 107 -5.95 6.27 13.81
CA LYS A 107 -6.27 7.71 13.62
C LYS A 107 -7.63 8.05 14.24
N ALA A 108 -8.66 7.25 13.96
CA ALA A 108 -9.99 7.44 14.53
C ALA A 108 -9.97 7.34 16.05
N ARG A 109 -9.24 6.37 16.61
CA ARG A 109 -9.08 6.22 18.05
C ARG A 109 -8.38 7.41 18.70
N LEU A 110 -7.30 7.90 18.11
CA LEU A 110 -6.59 9.08 18.60
C LEU A 110 -7.47 10.34 18.55
N ALA A 111 -8.31 10.49 17.53
CA ALA A 111 -9.29 11.58 17.49
C ALA A 111 -10.27 11.50 18.68
N GLN A 112 -10.81 10.31 18.96
CA GLN A 112 -11.70 10.10 20.12
C GLN A 112 -11.00 10.45 21.44
N LEU A 113 -9.76 9.99 21.64
CA LEU A 113 -9.00 10.28 22.86
C LEU A 113 -8.73 11.77 23.02
N ARG A 114 -8.40 12.49 21.93
CA ARG A 114 -8.24 13.96 21.95
C ARG A 114 -9.52 14.67 22.38
N HIS A 115 -10.66 14.27 21.82
CA HIS A 115 -11.95 14.83 22.25
C HIS A 115 -12.19 14.58 23.74
N ARG A 116 -12.00 13.35 24.21
CA ARG A 116 -12.20 13.00 25.63
C ARG A 116 -11.27 13.78 26.56
N ALA A 117 -10.00 13.94 26.19
CA ALA A 117 -9.03 14.72 26.97
C ALA A 117 -9.45 16.19 27.08
N ALA A 118 -9.88 16.80 25.97
CA ALA A 118 -10.36 18.18 25.96
C ALA A 118 -11.64 18.38 26.80
N TYR A 119 -12.62 17.48 26.69
CA TYR A 119 -13.83 17.53 27.53
C TYR A 119 -13.53 17.34 29.02
N GLY A 120 -12.57 16.48 29.36
CA GLY A 120 -12.12 16.31 30.73
C GLY A 120 -11.52 17.60 31.30
N GLN A 121 -10.63 18.25 30.54
CA GLN A 121 -9.97 19.51 30.94
C GLN A 121 -10.96 20.65 31.16
N HIS A 122 -11.91 20.86 30.24
CA HIS A 122 -12.94 21.89 30.37
C HIS A 122 -13.81 21.73 31.63
N ARG A 123 -14.09 20.49 32.04
CA ARG A 123 -14.86 20.21 33.26
C ARG A 123 -14.09 20.59 34.53
N PHE A 124 -12.77 20.43 34.56
CA PHE A 124 -11.94 20.82 35.71
C PHE A 124 -11.78 22.34 35.81
N GLU A 125 -11.65 23.04 34.69
CA GLU A 125 -11.50 24.50 34.67
C GLU A 125 -12.77 25.23 35.16
N CYS A 126 -13.97 24.77 34.77
CA CYS A 126 -15.22 25.35 35.30
C CYS A 126 -15.42 25.07 36.80
N ALA A 127 -14.94 23.92 37.31
CA ALA A 127 -15.08 23.57 38.72
C ALA A 127 -14.08 24.31 39.63
N ALA A 128 -12.93 24.73 39.10
CA ALA A 128 -11.93 25.52 39.84
C ALA A 128 -12.24 27.03 39.86
N ALA A 129 -13.17 27.49 39.02
CA ALA A 129 -13.58 28.90 38.91
C ALA A 129 -14.84 29.26 39.72
N ALA A 130 -15.38 28.33 40.52
CA ALA A 130 -16.56 28.48 41.37
C ALA A 130 -16.17 28.48 42.85
#